data_AF-A0A3A4V6M4-F1
#
_entry.id   AF-A0A3A4V6M4-F1
#
_cell.length_a   1.000
_cell.length_b   1.000
_cell.length_c   1.000
_cell.angle_alpha   90.00
_cell.angle_beta   90.00
_cell.angle_gamma   90.00
#
_symmetry.space_group_name_H-M   'P 1'
#
loop_
_entity.id
_entity.type
_entity.pdbx_description
1 polymer ?
#
loop_
_entity_poly.entity_id
_entity_poly.type
_entity_poly.pdbx_seq_one_letter_code
_entity_poly.pdbx_strand_id
1 'polypeptide(L)'
;MKGIFYMNALTSVINIDAVKRMFKYGHQLLETLDLDPVYVVYWEAFKKGILSRDQLNQCIWWYCYVYDTGSVCEIIESNDQYKYVKERIVEVKKKGGRKFWGNDRAKPGGSGGIKAIEGIQRLFPKSDQIINTLSGCCMSCQDIFQIIGDNRSPSKFNSVNEWTVWKFSDMIERLDFKSGLLFNDDDMYEEPKKVVENLFGSFSKAIEYMTEEFGECLAPPRYERKCNLQEFETIWCKCKGEKLEDRNKIRKELSDKGELAKSLLSFVPK
;
A
#
# COMPACT_ATOMS: atom_id res chain seq x y z
N MET A 1 2.56 15.04 -53.57
CA MET A 1 1.60 13.91 -53.53
C MET A 1 2.38 12.64 -53.78
N LYS A 2 2.42 11.59 -52.96
CA LYS A 2 1.80 11.22 -51.68
C LYS A 2 2.86 10.40 -50.94
N GLY A 3 3.28 10.83 -49.76
CA GLY A 3 4.12 10.02 -48.88
C GLY A 3 3.24 8.96 -48.23
N ILE A 4 3.50 7.69 -48.53
CA ILE A 4 2.85 6.57 -47.85
C ILE A 4 3.52 6.45 -46.48
N PHE A 5 2.91 7.06 -45.47
CA PHE A 5 3.20 6.75 -44.09
C PHE A 5 2.73 5.31 -43.82
N TYR A 6 3.68 4.38 -43.72
CA TYR A 6 3.45 3.12 -43.04
C TYR A 6 3.27 3.42 -41.55
N MET A 7 2.04 3.71 -41.13
CA MET A 7 1.64 3.52 -39.75
C MET A 7 1.56 2.01 -39.53
N ASN A 8 2.64 1.43 -38.99
CA ASN A 8 2.57 0.15 -38.32
C ASN A 8 1.64 0.33 -37.12
N ALA A 9 0.34 0.12 -37.35
CA ALA A 9 -0.59 -0.20 -36.28
C ALA A 9 -0.16 -1.55 -35.71
N LEU A 10 0.80 -1.52 -34.79
CA LEU A 10 0.98 -2.56 -33.80
C LEU A 10 -0.31 -2.60 -32.99
N THR A 11 -1.29 -3.33 -33.51
CA THR A 11 -2.41 -3.82 -32.73
C THR A 11 -1.76 -4.73 -31.69
N SER A 12 -1.53 -4.17 -30.49
CA SER A 12 -1.17 -4.97 -29.33
C SER A 12 -2.28 -6.00 -29.15
N VAL A 13 -1.99 -7.24 -29.56
CA VAL A 13 -2.92 -8.34 -29.43
C VAL A 13 -3.07 -8.60 -27.94
N ILE A 14 -4.26 -8.33 -27.40
CA ILE A 14 -4.59 -8.63 -26.01
C ILE A 14 -4.29 -10.11 -25.77
N ASN A 15 -3.52 -10.41 -24.74
CA ASN A 15 -3.23 -11.79 -24.36
C ASN A 15 -4.43 -12.37 -23.59
N ILE A 16 -5.46 -12.79 -24.33
CA ILE A 16 -6.76 -13.21 -23.78
C ILE A 16 -6.60 -14.31 -22.71
N ASP A 17 -5.70 -15.27 -22.91
CA ASP A 17 -5.48 -16.34 -21.94
C ASP A 17 -4.83 -15.83 -20.65
N ALA A 18 -3.90 -14.89 -20.76
CA ALA A 18 -3.32 -14.24 -19.58
C ALA A 18 -4.35 -13.39 -18.83
N VAL A 19 -5.20 -12.65 -19.55
CA VAL A 19 -6.30 -11.86 -18.96
C VAL A 19 -7.29 -12.76 -18.23
N LYS A 20 -7.72 -13.87 -18.83
CA LYS A 20 -8.63 -14.84 -18.19
C LYS A 20 -8.03 -15.45 -16.92
N ARG A 21 -6.73 -15.78 -16.92
CA ARG A 21 -6.05 -16.27 -15.71
C ARG A 21 -6.00 -15.19 -14.63
N MET A 22 -5.68 -13.96 -15.01
CA MET A 22 -5.68 -12.81 -14.10
C MET A 22 -7.07 -12.59 -13.47
N PHE A 23 -8.15 -12.71 -14.25
CA PHE A 23 -9.52 -12.57 -13.73
C PHE A 23 -9.85 -13.67 -12.72
N LYS A 24 -9.60 -14.93 -13.07
CA LYS A 24 -9.76 -16.05 -12.15
C LYS A 24 -8.98 -15.83 -10.85
N TYR A 25 -7.74 -15.36 -10.96
CA TYR A 25 -6.89 -15.06 -9.81
C TYR A 25 -7.42 -13.88 -8.99
N GLY A 26 -7.91 -12.82 -9.63
CA GLY A 26 -8.54 -11.67 -8.98
C GLY A 26 -9.76 -12.05 -8.15
N HIS A 27 -10.64 -12.90 -8.69
CA HIS A 27 -11.77 -13.45 -7.92
C HIS A 27 -11.30 -14.24 -6.71
N GLN A 28 -10.27 -15.09 -6.85
CA GLN A 28 -9.69 -15.82 -5.73
C GLN A 28 -9.12 -14.87 -4.65
N LEU A 29 -8.46 -13.78 -5.04
CA LEU A 29 -7.94 -12.77 -4.11
C LEU A 29 -9.07 -12.10 -3.31
N LEU A 30 -10.19 -11.79 -3.97
CA LEU A 30 -11.37 -11.20 -3.33
C LEU A 30 -12.07 -12.20 -2.40
N GLU A 31 -12.35 -13.42 -2.86
CA GLU A 31 -13.04 -14.47 -2.10
C GLU A 31 -12.26 -14.88 -0.85
N THR A 32 -10.93 -15.00 -0.97
CA THR A 32 -10.05 -15.46 0.12
C THR A 32 -9.48 -14.32 0.96
N LEU A 33 -9.82 -13.07 0.63
CA LEU A 33 -9.31 -11.86 1.27
C LEU A 33 -7.78 -11.72 1.23
N ASP A 34 -7.15 -12.32 0.22
CA ASP A 34 -5.73 -12.16 -0.07
C ASP A 34 -5.43 -10.90 -0.88
N LEU A 35 -6.44 -10.12 -1.30
CA LEU A 35 -6.22 -8.88 -2.03
C LEU A 35 -5.39 -7.87 -1.20
N ASP A 36 -5.84 -7.54 0.01
CA ASP A 36 -5.06 -6.78 1.00
C ASP A 36 -5.41 -7.27 2.42
N PRO A 37 -4.88 -8.42 2.87
CA PRO A 37 -5.29 -9.01 4.14
C PRO A 37 -4.95 -8.13 5.34
N VAL A 38 -3.96 -7.22 5.22
CA VAL A 38 -3.63 -6.25 6.27
C VAL A 38 -4.77 -5.26 6.52
N TYR A 39 -5.55 -4.91 5.48
CA TYR A 39 -6.68 -3.99 5.62
C TYR A 39 -7.78 -4.66 6.43
N VAL A 40 -8.03 -5.94 6.15
CA VAL A 40 -8.99 -6.76 6.90
C VAL A 40 -8.59 -6.88 8.36
N VAL A 41 -7.31 -7.20 8.63
CA VAL A 41 -6.80 -7.33 10.00
C VAL A 41 -6.98 -6.05 10.80
N TYR A 42 -6.51 -4.91 10.26
CA TYR A 42 -6.59 -3.63 10.97
C TYR A 42 -8.03 -3.14 11.13
N TRP A 43 -8.85 -3.31 10.10
CA TRP A 43 -10.26 -2.94 10.15
C TRP A 43 -11.04 -3.73 11.21
N GLU A 44 -10.94 -5.06 11.17
CA GLU A 44 -11.68 -5.91 12.10
C GLU A 44 -11.19 -5.71 13.54
N ALA A 45 -9.88 -5.56 13.76
CA ALA A 45 -9.34 -5.25 15.08
C ALA A 45 -9.85 -3.89 15.61
N PHE A 46 -9.91 -2.86 14.76
CA PHE A 46 -10.48 -1.56 15.13
C PHE A 46 -11.98 -1.66 15.44
N LYS A 47 -12.76 -2.30 14.57
CA LYS A 47 -14.20 -2.51 14.74
C LYS A 47 -14.54 -3.27 16.02
N LYS A 48 -13.67 -4.18 16.46
CA LYS A 48 -13.80 -4.94 17.71
C LYS A 48 -13.25 -4.23 18.94
N GLY A 49 -12.72 -3.02 18.79
CA GLY A 49 -12.16 -2.23 19.89
C GLY A 49 -10.80 -2.71 20.39
N ILE A 50 -10.12 -3.59 19.63
CA ILE A 50 -8.75 -4.03 19.94
C ILE A 50 -7.75 -2.93 19.60
N LEU A 51 -7.95 -2.25 18.46
CA LEU A 51 -7.20 -1.05 18.11
C LEU A 51 -8.03 0.18 18.48
N SER A 52 -7.41 1.12 19.20
CA SER A 52 -7.90 2.51 19.28
C SER A 52 -7.70 3.24 17.94
N ARG A 53 -8.33 4.42 17.77
CA ARG A 53 -8.12 5.26 16.58
C ARG A 53 -6.65 5.64 16.42
N ASP A 54 -5.99 6.02 17.51
CA ASP A 54 -4.58 6.41 17.48
C ASP A 54 -3.69 5.23 17.06
N GLN A 55 -3.95 4.02 17.57
CA GLN A 55 -3.21 2.83 17.15
C GLN A 55 -3.49 2.46 15.68
N LEU A 56 -4.73 2.60 15.19
CA LEU A 56 -5.02 2.38 13.77
C LEU A 56 -4.23 3.35 12.88
N ASN A 57 -4.16 4.62 13.25
CA ASN A 57 -3.37 5.63 12.54
C ASN A 57 -1.88 5.28 12.55
N GLN A 58 -1.35 4.83 13.69
CA GLN A 58 0.03 4.36 13.79
C GLN A 58 0.28 3.12 12.93
N CYS A 59 -0.68 2.19 12.88
CA CYS A 59 -0.63 1.00 12.03
C CYS A 59 -0.52 1.38 10.54
N ILE A 60 -1.36 2.30 10.07
CA ILE A 60 -1.33 2.79 8.68
C ILE A 60 0.01 3.47 8.38
N TRP A 61 0.44 4.39 9.25
CA TRP A 61 1.72 5.09 9.13
C TRP A 61 2.90 4.14 9.00
N TRP A 62 3.09 3.27 10.00
CA TRP A 62 4.25 2.40 10.03
C TRP A 62 4.18 1.32 8.97
N TYR A 63 3.00 0.79 8.64
CA TYR A 63 2.88 -0.22 7.60
C TYR A 63 3.30 0.30 6.23
N CYS A 64 2.91 1.51 5.85
CA CYS A 64 3.36 2.12 4.60
C CYS A 64 4.88 2.37 4.57
N TYR A 65 5.50 2.49 5.74
CA TYR A 65 6.95 2.68 5.87
C TYR A 65 7.74 1.36 5.81
N VAL A 66 7.35 0.35 6.60
CA VAL A 66 8.10 -0.92 6.77
C VAL A 66 7.55 -2.10 5.96
N TYR A 67 6.28 -2.05 5.58
CA TYR A 67 5.57 -3.09 4.84
C TYR A 67 5.68 -4.50 5.46
N ASP A 68 5.54 -4.55 6.79
CA ASP A 68 5.63 -5.75 7.63
C ASP A 68 4.76 -5.55 8.89
N THR A 69 3.69 -6.33 9.02
CA THR A 69 2.65 -6.14 10.05
C THR A 69 3.18 -6.42 11.46
N GLY A 70 4.08 -7.40 11.57
CA GLY A 70 4.72 -7.76 12.84
C GLY A 70 5.64 -6.66 13.36
N SER A 71 6.46 -6.08 12.48
CA SER A 71 7.34 -4.97 12.81
C SER A 71 6.56 -3.71 13.19
N VAL A 72 5.40 -3.47 12.55
CA VAL A 72 4.48 -2.40 12.97
C VAL A 72 4.04 -2.59 14.41
N CYS A 73 3.70 -3.82 14.83
CA CYS A 73 3.31 -4.11 16.20
C CYS A 73 4.44 -3.79 17.19
N GLU A 74 5.67 -4.26 16.91
CA GLU A 74 6.84 -3.97 17.75
C GLU A 74 7.10 -2.45 17.87
N ILE A 75 6.93 -1.70 16.77
CA ILE A 75 7.09 -0.24 16.79
C ILE A 75 6.03 0.39 17.68
N ILE A 76 4.76 0.01 17.53
CA ILE A 76 3.64 0.59 18.30
C ILE A 76 3.77 0.30 19.80
N GLU A 77 4.23 -0.90 20.16
CA GLU A 77 4.46 -1.31 21.55
C GLU A 77 5.69 -0.66 22.19
N SER A 78 6.55 -0.04 21.40
CA SER A 78 7.73 0.65 21.94
C SER A 78 7.35 1.95 22.67
N ASN A 79 8.08 2.27 23.75
CA ASN A 79 7.87 3.51 24.51
C ASN A 79 8.15 4.78 23.69
N ASP A 80 9.03 4.70 22.70
CA ASP A 80 9.38 5.79 21.79
C ASP A 80 9.59 5.23 20.39
N GLN A 81 8.54 5.33 19.57
CA GLN A 81 8.47 4.74 18.23
C GLN A 81 9.54 5.28 17.29
N TYR A 82 9.79 6.60 17.34
CA TYR A 82 10.81 7.22 16.49
C TYR A 82 12.22 6.79 16.91
N LYS A 83 12.49 6.74 18.21
CA LYS A 83 13.78 6.25 18.73
C LYS A 83 13.99 4.78 18.36
N TYR A 84 12.99 3.93 18.57
CA TYR A 84 13.04 2.51 18.23
C TYR A 84 13.42 2.29 16.76
N VAL A 85 12.74 2.99 15.84
CA VAL A 85 13.03 2.89 14.40
C VAL A 85 14.44 3.40 14.07
N LYS A 86 14.88 4.52 14.65
CA LYS A 86 16.25 5.04 14.43
C LYS A 86 17.33 4.07 14.92
N GLU A 87 17.14 3.46 16.07
CA GLU A 87 18.08 2.47 16.62
C GLU A 87 18.17 1.23 15.74
N ARG A 88 17.01 0.75 15.25
CA ARG A 88 16.96 -0.37 14.30
C ARG A 88 17.68 -0.03 13.00
N ILE A 89 17.53 1.20 12.52
CA ILE A 89 18.25 1.69 11.32
C ILE A 89 19.77 1.57 11.49
N VAL A 90 20.28 1.97 12.66
CA VAL A 90 21.71 1.87 12.98
C VAL A 90 22.17 0.41 13.07
N GLU A 91 21.40 -0.47 13.72
CA GLU A 91 21.75 -1.87 13.91
C GLU A 91 21.91 -2.63 12.58
N VAL A 92 20.96 -2.46 11.68
CA VAL A 92 20.98 -3.10 10.36
C VAL A 92 22.19 -2.63 9.54
N LYS A 93 22.49 -1.33 9.59
CA LYS A 93 23.68 -0.78 8.93
C LYS A 93 24.97 -1.40 9.49
N LYS A 94 25.08 -1.58 10.81
CA LYS A 94 26.24 -2.23 11.45
C LYS A 94 26.43 -3.67 10.98
N LYS A 95 25.35 -4.38 10.70
CA LYS A 95 25.36 -5.76 10.17
C LYS A 95 25.59 -5.85 8.65
N GLY A 96 25.84 -4.72 7.97
CA GLY A 96 25.98 -4.66 6.51
C GLY A 96 24.67 -4.82 5.75
N GLY A 97 23.53 -4.79 6.45
CA GLY A 97 22.20 -4.90 5.85
C GLY A 97 21.80 -3.61 5.11
N ARG A 98 21.00 -3.78 4.05
CA ARG A 98 20.42 -2.66 3.29
C ARG A 98 18.95 -2.39 3.60
N LYS A 99 18.25 -3.38 4.17
CA LYS A 99 16.84 -3.30 4.58
C LYS A 99 16.73 -3.52 6.07
N PHE A 100 15.94 -2.69 6.75
CA PHE A 100 15.67 -2.76 8.18
C PHE A 100 14.73 -3.91 8.52
N TRP A 101 13.69 -4.06 7.70
CA TRP A 101 12.73 -5.15 7.72
C TRP A 101 12.65 -5.78 6.33
N GLY A 102 12.32 -7.07 6.25
CA GLY A 102 12.54 -7.91 5.06
C GLY A 102 11.98 -7.32 3.75
N ASN A 103 10.87 -6.58 3.84
CA ASN A 103 10.17 -6.01 2.71
C ASN A 103 10.12 -4.48 2.67
N ASP A 104 10.94 -3.76 3.46
CA ASP A 104 10.93 -2.29 3.52
C ASP A 104 10.78 -1.66 2.14
N ARG A 105 9.73 -0.84 2.00
CA ARG A 105 9.36 -0.16 0.74
C ARG A 105 9.75 1.31 0.74
N ALA A 106 9.79 1.95 1.90
CA ALA A 106 10.50 3.22 2.03
C ALA A 106 12.01 2.98 1.78
N LYS A 107 12.75 4.00 1.34
CA LYS A 107 14.22 3.91 1.17
C LYS A 107 14.99 4.62 2.29
N PRO A 108 15.09 4.12 3.53
CA PRO A 108 15.85 4.82 4.56
C PRO A 108 17.17 4.15 4.93
N GLY A 109 17.81 3.35 4.06
CA GLY A 109 19.13 2.77 4.35
C GLY A 109 20.14 3.79 4.91
N GLY A 110 20.66 3.59 6.12
CA GLY A 110 21.72 4.42 6.70
C GLY A 110 21.33 5.85 7.13
N SER A 111 22.24 6.82 6.94
CA SER A 111 22.07 8.18 7.47
C SER A 111 20.92 8.96 6.83
N GLY A 112 20.54 8.60 5.60
CA GLY A 112 19.37 9.18 4.93
C GLY A 112 18.06 8.84 5.63
N GLY A 113 17.92 7.61 6.14
CA GLY A 113 16.72 7.21 6.86
C GLY A 113 16.58 7.81 8.23
N ILE A 114 17.68 7.93 8.96
CA ILE A 114 17.68 8.62 10.27
C ILE A 114 17.22 10.06 10.06
N LYS A 115 17.81 10.77 9.10
CA LYS A 115 17.42 12.16 8.78
C LYS A 115 15.97 12.27 8.33
N ALA A 116 15.48 11.29 7.56
CA ALA A 116 14.08 11.24 7.18
C ALA A 116 13.23 11.16 8.44
N ILE A 117 13.39 10.13 9.28
CA ILE A 117 12.64 9.95 10.54
C ILE A 117 12.73 11.19 11.44
N GLU A 118 13.89 11.83 11.56
CA GLU A 118 14.06 13.09 12.32
C GLU A 118 13.29 14.27 11.70
N GLY A 119 13.18 14.33 10.37
CA GLY A 119 12.31 15.27 9.67
C GLY A 119 10.84 15.05 10.01
N ILE A 120 10.40 13.79 9.94
CA ILE A 120 9.02 13.39 10.27
C ILE A 120 8.70 13.73 11.72
N GLN A 121 9.56 13.32 12.66
CA GLN A 121 9.37 13.54 14.10
C GLN A 121 9.28 15.03 14.45
N ARG A 122 9.97 15.91 13.72
CA ARG A 122 9.88 17.37 13.93
C ARG A 122 8.53 17.94 13.48
N LEU A 123 7.96 17.41 12.40
CA LEU A 123 6.66 17.85 11.88
C LEU A 123 5.50 17.21 12.66
N PHE A 124 5.68 15.97 13.07
CA PHE A 124 4.70 15.15 13.77
C PHE A 124 5.38 14.54 15.00
N PRO A 125 5.34 15.22 16.16
CA PRO A 125 5.94 14.71 17.39
C PRO A 125 5.36 13.36 17.83
N LYS A 126 4.13 13.04 17.43
CA LYS A 126 3.52 11.72 17.58
C LYS A 126 3.11 11.16 16.23
N SER A 127 3.32 9.86 16.03
CA SER A 127 3.07 9.15 14.77
C SER A 127 1.59 9.06 14.41
N ASP A 128 0.67 9.01 15.38
CA ASP A 128 -0.79 9.02 15.14
C ASP A 128 -1.29 10.33 14.50
N GLN A 129 -0.55 11.43 14.66
CA GLN A 129 -0.91 12.74 14.12
C GLN A 129 -0.77 12.82 12.60
N ILE A 130 0.05 11.95 12.01
CA ILE A 130 0.33 11.96 10.57
C ILE A 130 -0.95 11.65 9.81
N ILE A 131 -1.57 10.50 10.12
CA ILE A 131 -2.79 10.07 9.42
C ILE A 131 -3.96 11.01 9.72
N ASN A 132 -4.11 11.46 10.96
CA ASN A 132 -5.12 12.48 11.31
C ASN A 132 -4.98 13.76 10.47
N THR A 133 -3.75 14.19 10.20
CA THR A 133 -3.48 15.37 9.36
C THR A 133 -3.82 15.10 7.90
N LEU A 134 -3.48 13.92 7.38
CA LEU A 134 -3.75 13.54 5.99
C LEU A 134 -5.25 13.29 5.73
N SER A 135 -5.98 12.76 6.70
CA SER A 135 -7.41 12.44 6.54
C SER A 135 -8.36 13.60 6.83
N GLY A 136 -7.92 14.60 7.60
CA GLY A 136 -8.70 15.80 7.91
C GLY A 136 -8.86 16.76 6.72
N CYS A 137 -8.06 16.61 5.69
CA CYS A 137 -8.10 17.42 4.48
C CYS A 137 -8.77 16.59 3.38
N CYS A 138 -9.81 17.08 2.72
CA CYS A 138 -10.38 16.45 1.52
C CYS A 138 -9.33 16.51 0.40
N MET A 139 -8.45 15.53 0.35
CA MET A 139 -7.23 15.54 -0.46
C MET A 139 -7.36 14.59 -1.65
N SER A 140 -6.63 14.88 -2.72
CA SER A 140 -6.25 13.94 -3.77
C SER A 140 -4.95 13.19 -3.39
N CYS A 141 -4.61 12.11 -4.09
CA CYS A 141 -3.29 11.47 -3.97
C CYS A 141 -2.14 12.46 -4.18
N GLN A 142 -2.32 13.40 -5.11
CA GLN A 142 -1.34 14.46 -5.39
C GLN A 142 -1.16 15.42 -4.21
N ASP A 143 -2.22 15.74 -3.47
CA ASP A 143 -2.10 16.58 -2.28
C ASP A 143 -1.33 15.83 -1.19
N ILE A 144 -1.58 14.53 -1.01
CA ILE A 144 -0.81 13.69 -0.06
C ILE A 144 0.66 13.72 -0.47
N PHE A 145 0.96 13.52 -1.75
CA PHE A 145 2.31 13.64 -2.29
C PHE A 145 2.96 14.99 -1.95
N GLN A 146 2.23 16.11 -2.03
CA GLN A 146 2.79 17.42 -1.68
C GLN A 146 3.09 17.55 -0.18
N ILE A 147 2.28 16.94 0.70
CA ILE A 147 2.51 16.98 2.15
C ILE A 147 3.68 16.10 2.57
N ILE A 148 3.74 14.85 2.09
CA ILE A 148 4.70 13.84 2.55
C ILE A 148 5.81 13.49 1.54
N GLY A 149 5.78 14.04 0.34
CA GLY A 149 6.63 13.61 -0.78
C GLY A 149 7.25 14.75 -1.60
N ASP A 150 7.14 16.01 -1.17
CA ASP A 150 7.69 17.15 -1.94
C ASP A 150 9.21 17.04 -2.14
N ASN A 151 9.58 16.44 -3.26
CA ASN A 151 10.94 16.26 -3.78
C ASN A 151 11.63 17.60 -4.09
N ARG A 152 10.90 18.73 -4.10
CA ARG A 152 11.49 20.08 -4.26
C ARG A 152 12.06 20.63 -2.96
N SER A 153 11.77 19.98 -1.83
CA SER A 153 12.47 20.22 -0.58
C SER A 153 13.30 18.98 -0.23
N PRO A 154 14.62 18.98 -0.50
CA PRO A 154 15.55 17.89 -0.17
C PRO A 154 15.64 17.52 1.33
N SER A 155 14.74 18.04 2.17
CA SER A 155 14.82 18.03 3.63
C SER A 155 13.59 17.50 4.36
N LYS A 156 12.43 17.26 3.71
CA LYS A 156 11.21 16.89 4.44
C LYS A 156 10.97 15.38 4.52
N PHE A 157 11.00 14.64 3.39
CA PHE A 157 10.69 13.19 3.38
C PHE A 157 11.37 12.43 2.21
N ASN A 158 12.69 12.55 2.03
CA ASN A 158 13.48 11.91 0.94
C ASN A 158 13.39 10.35 0.85
N SER A 159 12.57 9.70 1.66
CA SER A 159 12.41 8.24 1.74
C SER A 159 11.05 7.73 1.24
N VAL A 160 10.10 8.63 0.96
CA VAL A 160 8.74 8.32 0.48
C VAL A 160 8.75 8.31 -1.03
N ASN A 161 8.36 7.20 -1.65
CA ASN A 161 8.23 7.08 -3.11
C ASN A 161 6.75 7.09 -3.52
N GLU A 162 6.48 7.13 -4.82
CA GLU A 162 5.12 7.13 -5.38
C GLU A 162 4.26 5.97 -4.87
N TRP A 163 4.84 4.76 -4.75
CA TRP A 163 4.16 3.61 -4.19
C TRP A 163 3.73 3.85 -2.73
N THR A 164 4.61 4.46 -1.92
CA THR A 164 4.29 4.77 -0.53
C THR A 164 3.14 5.77 -0.45
N VAL A 165 3.10 6.78 -1.32
CA VAL A 165 1.99 7.74 -1.38
C VAL A 165 0.69 7.06 -1.81
N TRP A 166 0.73 6.24 -2.87
CA TRP A 166 -0.41 5.45 -3.30
C TRP A 166 -0.97 4.60 -2.16
N LYS A 167 -0.09 3.88 -1.45
CA LYS A 167 -0.49 3.01 -0.35
C LYS A 167 -1.06 3.78 0.84
N PHE A 168 -0.54 4.99 1.11
CA PHE A 168 -1.15 5.88 2.11
C PHE A 168 -2.56 6.29 1.74
N SER A 169 -2.76 6.81 0.54
CA SER A 169 -4.09 7.18 0.05
C SER A 169 -5.06 6.01 0.15
N ASP A 170 -4.60 4.84 -0.28
CA ASP A 170 -5.41 3.61 -0.34
C ASP A 170 -5.80 3.17 1.08
N MET A 171 -4.84 3.04 1.98
CA MET A 171 -5.13 2.69 3.38
C MET A 171 -6.00 3.72 4.10
N ILE A 172 -5.81 5.02 3.86
CA ILE A 172 -6.65 6.07 4.47
C ILE A 172 -8.09 5.95 3.96
N GLU A 173 -8.30 5.73 2.67
CA GLU A 173 -9.65 5.51 2.12
C GLU A 173 -10.29 4.24 2.66
N ARG A 174 -9.54 3.14 2.69
CA ARG A 174 -10.08 1.86 3.16
C ARG A 174 -10.34 1.82 4.66
N LEU A 175 -9.52 2.48 5.47
CA LEU A 175 -9.52 2.30 6.93
C LEU A 175 -9.99 3.53 7.73
N ASP A 176 -9.89 4.75 7.20
CA ASP A 176 -10.11 5.98 7.99
C ASP A 176 -11.47 6.67 7.79
N PHE A 177 -12.49 5.94 7.32
CA PHE A 177 -13.93 6.29 7.35
C PHE A 177 -14.39 7.61 6.67
N LYS A 178 -13.48 8.51 6.31
CA LYS A 178 -13.80 9.92 6.04
C LYS A 178 -13.43 10.41 4.66
N SER A 179 -12.67 9.66 3.87
CA SER A 179 -12.10 10.26 2.69
C SER A 179 -13.02 10.14 1.48
N GLY A 180 -13.36 11.29 0.91
CA GLY A 180 -13.70 11.42 -0.51
C GLY A 180 -12.45 11.40 -1.39
N LEU A 181 -11.46 10.57 -1.04
CA LEU A 181 -10.22 10.43 -1.81
C LEU A 181 -10.59 9.88 -3.18
N LEU A 182 -10.34 10.68 -4.21
CA LEU A 182 -10.51 10.29 -5.60
C LEU A 182 -9.17 9.83 -6.15
N PHE A 183 -9.16 8.61 -6.67
CA PHE A 183 -8.03 8.05 -7.39
C PHE A 183 -8.27 8.26 -8.89
N ASN A 184 -7.36 8.96 -9.54
CA ASN A 184 -7.36 9.12 -10.99
C ASN A 184 -6.28 8.25 -11.61
N ASP A 185 -6.44 7.94 -12.90
CA ASP A 185 -5.48 7.15 -13.69
C ASP A 185 -4.05 7.73 -13.62
N ASP A 186 -3.95 9.06 -13.56
CA ASP A 186 -2.69 9.80 -13.47
C ASP A 186 -1.98 9.60 -12.11
N ASP A 187 -2.71 9.29 -11.04
CA ASP A 187 -2.17 9.11 -9.69
C ASP A 187 -1.43 7.78 -9.53
N MET A 188 -1.60 6.87 -10.48
CA MET A 188 -1.05 5.52 -10.37
C MET A 188 0.43 5.46 -10.75
N TYR A 189 1.20 4.79 -9.91
CA TYR A 189 2.65 4.64 -10.09
C TYR A 189 3.02 3.67 -11.24
N GLU A 190 4.29 3.69 -11.65
CA GLU A 190 4.78 3.03 -12.88
C GLU A 190 4.57 1.51 -12.97
N GLU A 191 4.58 0.81 -11.84
CA GLU A 191 4.61 -0.66 -11.85
C GLU A 191 3.33 -1.31 -12.41
N PRO A 192 2.11 -0.95 -11.97
CA PRO A 192 0.87 -1.45 -12.55
C PRO A 192 0.70 -1.02 -14.01
N LYS A 193 1.12 0.19 -14.40
CA LYS A 193 1.07 0.67 -15.80
C LYS A 193 1.78 -0.30 -16.75
N LYS A 194 2.95 -0.82 -16.34
CA LYS A 194 3.70 -1.81 -17.14
C LYS A 194 2.97 -3.15 -17.27
N VAL A 195 2.23 -3.59 -16.24
CA VAL A 195 1.43 -4.82 -16.33
C VAL A 195 0.29 -4.63 -17.31
N VAL A 196 -0.39 -3.50 -17.18
CA VAL A 196 -1.53 -3.14 -17.99
C VAL A 196 -1.15 -3.04 -19.47
N GLU A 197 -0.05 -2.36 -19.78
CA GLU A 197 0.44 -2.24 -21.16
C GLU A 197 0.75 -3.62 -21.77
N ASN A 198 1.33 -4.54 -20.99
CA ASN A 198 1.66 -5.88 -21.46
C ASN A 198 0.43 -6.79 -21.67
N LEU A 199 -0.62 -6.64 -20.86
CA LEU A 199 -1.80 -7.52 -20.91
C LEU A 199 -2.90 -6.98 -21.83
N PHE A 200 -3.18 -5.69 -21.75
CA PHE A 200 -4.33 -5.02 -22.38
C PHE A 200 -3.92 -4.09 -23.52
N GLY A 201 -2.64 -3.71 -23.59
CA GLY A 201 -2.12 -2.82 -24.63
C GLY A 201 -2.48 -1.34 -24.45
N SER A 202 -3.35 -1.00 -23.49
CA SER A 202 -3.55 0.37 -23.03
C SER A 202 -4.24 0.41 -21.67
N PHE A 203 -4.07 1.53 -20.96
CA PHE A 203 -4.66 1.72 -19.64
C PHE A 203 -6.18 1.77 -19.66
N SER A 204 -6.77 2.56 -20.56
CA SER A 204 -8.23 2.71 -20.65
C SER A 204 -8.94 1.39 -20.95
N LYS A 205 -8.35 0.52 -21.78
CA LYS A 205 -8.89 -0.81 -22.04
C LYS A 205 -8.82 -1.68 -20.79
N ALA A 206 -7.72 -1.66 -20.04
CA ALA A 206 -7.65 -2.41 -18.80
C ALA A 206 -8.73 -1.97 -17.82
N ILE A 207 -8.98 -0.66 -17.67
CA ILE A 207 -10.07 -0.16 -16.82
C ILE A 207 -11.44 -0.64 -17.27
N GLU A 208 -11.73 -0.60 -18.57
CA GLU A 208 -12.99 -1.12 -19.13
C GLU A 208 -13.19 -2.60 -18.79
N TYR A 209 -12.18 -3.43 -19.07
CA TYR A 209 -12.21 -4.88 -18.80
C TYR A 209 -12.31 -5.19 -17.31
N MET A 210 -11.58 -4.47 -16.45
CA MET A 210 -11.66 -4.64 -15.00
C MET A 210 -12.99 -4.18 -14.42
N THR A 211 -13.57 -3.11 -14.98
CA THR A 211 -14.89 -2.63 -14.56
C THR A 211 -15.99 -3.62 -14.95
N GLU A 212 -15.91 -4.20 -16.15
CA GLU A 212 -16.83 -5.26 -16.58
C GLU A 212 -16.74 -6.50 -15.67
N GLU A 213 -15.52 -6.94 -15.35
CA GLU A 213 -15.31 -8.17 -14.57
C GLU A 213 -15.56 -8.00 -13.06
N PHE A 214 -15.09 -6.89 -12.46
CA PHE A 214 -15.04 -6.70 -11.01
C PHE A 214 -15.85 -5.50 -10.52
N GLY A 215 -16.40 -4.67 -11.40
CA GLY A 215 -17.08 -3.43 -11.02
C GLY A 215 -18.32 -3.62 -10.15
N GLU A 216 -18.91 -4.82 -10.15
CA GLU A 216 -20.03 -5.16 -9.25
C GLU A 216 -19.58 -5.84 -7.94
N CYS A 217 -18.31 -6.26 -7.83
CA CYS A 217 -17.78 -6.82 -6.59
C CYS A 217 -17.66 -5.73 -5.52
N LEU A 218 -17.88 -6.08 -4.25
CA LEU A 218 -17.70 -5.17 -3.13
C LEU A 218 -16.27 -5.21 -2.62
N ALA A 219 -15.67 -4.04 -2.44
CA ALA A 219 -14.28 -3.91 -2.01
C ALA A 219 -14.11 -4.24 -0.51
N PRO A 220 -13.18 -5.14 -0.12
CA PRO A 220 -12.81 -5.36 1.28
C PRO A 220 -12.02 -4.17 1.85
N PRO A 221 -11.95 -3.97 3.18
CA PRO A 221 -12.53 -4.80 4.23
C PRO A 221 -13.95 -4.40 4.63
N ARG A 222 -14.44 -3.24 4.14
CA ARG A 222 -15.72 -2.66 4.55
C ARG A 222 -16.92 -3.18 3.75
N TYR A 223 -16.70 -3.54 2.49
CA TYR A 223 -17.75 -3.93 1.54
C TYR A 223 -18.84 -2.86 1.33
N GLU A 224 -18.51 -1.59 1.57
CA GLU A 224 -19.45 -0.46 1.46
C GLU A 224 -19.46 0.19 0.06
N ARG A 225 -18.46 -0.11 -0.77
CA ARG A 225 -18.36 0.37 -2.15
C ARG A 225 -17.97 -0.76 -3.10
N LYS A 226 -18.25 -0.53 -4.37
CA LYS A 226 -17.77 -1.35 -5.48
C LYS A 226 -16.25 -1.30 -5.59
N CYS A 227 -15.65 -2.38 -6.08
CA CYS A 227 -14.25 -2.40 -6.48
C CYS A 227 -13.98 -1.35 -7.54
N ASN A 228 -12.84 -0.69 -7.45
CA ASN A 228 -12.42 0.36 -8.36
C ASN A 228 -10.90 0.27 -8.59
N LEU A 229 -10.31 1.38 -9.04
CA LEU A 229 -8.91 1.46 -9.42
C LEU A 229 -7.94 0.90 -8.36
N GLN A 230 -8.22 1.07 -7.07
CA GLN A 230 -7.38 0.52 -5.99
C GLN A 230 -7.32 -1.02 -6.01
N GLU A 231 -8.48 -1.67 -6.10
CA GLU A 231 -8.53 -3.13 -6.16
C GLU A 231 -7.98 -3.65 -7.49
N PHE A 232 -8.23 -2.92 -8.59
CA PHE A 232 -7.72 -3.29 -9.92
C PHE A 232 -6.19 -3.26 -9.94
N GLU A 233 -5.60 -2.20 -9.39
CA GLU A 233 -4.15 -2.04 -9.24
C GLU A 233 -3.53 -3.21 -8.47
N THR A 234 -4.14 -3.59 -7.35
CA THR A 234 -3.64 -4.68 -6.53
C THR A 234 -3.73 -6.04 -7.26
N ILE A 235 -4.81 -6.29 -8.02
CA ILE A 235 -4.94 -7.49 -8.86
C ILE A 235 -3.82 -7.53 -9.91
N TRP A 236 -3.58 -6.42 -10.63
CA TRP A 236 -2.52 -6.32 -11.64
C TRP A 236 -1.12 -6.54 -11.03
N CYS A 237 -0.85 -5.97 -9.87
CA CYS A 237 0.44 -6.13 -9.21
C CYS A 237 0.67 -7.57 -8.73
N LYS A 238 -0.36 -8.25 -8.24
CA LYS A 238 -0.25 -9.62 -7.73
C LYS A 238 -0.26 -10.70 -8.80
N CYS A 239 -0.86 -10.44 -9.96
CA CYS A 239 -0.94 -11.44 -11.03
C CYS A 239 0.43 -11.78 -11.66
N LYS A 240 1.48 -10.97 -11.41
CA LYS A 240 2.86 -11.30 -11.82
C LYS A 240 3.41 -12.57 -11.16
N GLY A 241 2.89 -12.93 -9.99
CA GLY A 241 3.36 -14.07 -9.20
C GLY A 241 2.34 -15.19 -9.00
N GLU A 242 1.03 -14.90 -9.16
CA GLU A 242 -0.09 -15.83 -8.94
C GLU A 242 0.05 -16.68 -7.66
N LYS A 243 0.28 -16.04 -6.50
CA LYS A 243 0.39 -16.72 -5.20
C LYS A 243 -0.62 -16.19 -4.18
N LEU A 244 -1.47 -17.09 -3.70
CA LEU A 244 -2.38 -16.88 -2.57
C LEU A 244 -1.67 -17.13 -1.23
N GLU A 245 -0.66 -16.32 -0.93
CA GLU A 245 0.18 -16.50 0.26
C GLU A 245 0.23 -15.31 1.20
N ASP A 246 -0.46 -14.21 0.88
CA ASP A 246 -0.33 -12.96 1.63
C ASP A 246 -0.92 -13.05 3.02
N ARG A 247 -2.06 -13.73 3.22
CA ARG A 247 -2.56 -14.01 4.58
C ARG A 247 -1.60 -14.88 5.38
N ASN A 248 -0.96 -15.87 4.74
CA ASN A 248 0.02 -16.75 5.40
C ASN A 248 1.29 -15.97 5.78
N LYS A 249 1.72 -15.05 4.92
CA LYS A 249 2.80 -14.12 5.19
C LYS A 249 2.47 -13.25 6.40
N ILE A 250 1.28 -12.65 6.46
CA ILE A 250 0.85 -11.85 7.63
C ILE A 250 0.78 -12.71 8.90
N ARG A 251 0.27 -13.95 8.84
CA ARG A 251 0.30 -14.86 10.01
C ARG A 251 1.71 -15.06 10.54
N LYS A 252 2.66 -15.27 9.64
CA LYS A 252 4.08 -15.45 9.99
C LYS A 252 4.71 -14.17 10.53
N GLU A 253 4.34 -13.01 9.99
CA GLU A 253 4.78 -11.72 10.53
C GLU A 253 4.25 -11.52 11.95
N LEU A 254 3.01 -11.91 12.24
CA LEU A 254 2.38 -11.69 13.54
C LEU A 254 2.69 -12.74 14.61
N SER A 255 3.19 -13.93 14.24
CA SER A 255 3.30 -15.06 15.18
C SER A 255 4.20 -14.80 16.39
N ASP A 256 5.21 -13.93 16.24
CA ASP A 256 6.30 -13.82 17.22
C ASP A 256 6.64 -12.35 17.60
N LYS A 257 5.66 -11.43 17.52
CA LYS A 257 5.90 -9.97 17.50
C LYS A 257 5.17 -9.16 18.58
N GLY A 258 5.10 -9.69 19.80
CA GLY A 258 4.51 -8.98 20.95
C GLY A 258 3.02 -9.24 21.17
N GLU A 259 2.41 -8.52 22.10
CA GLU A 259 1.02 -8.75 22.55
C GLU A 259 0.00 -8.20 21.56
N LEU A 260 0.29 -7.05 20.95
CA LEU A 260 -0.50 -6.49 19.87
C LEU A 260 -0.52 -7.44 18.67
N ALA A 261 0.63 -8.01 18.29
CA ALA A 261 0.68 -8.95 17.17
C ALA A 261 -0.15 -10.21 17.41
N LYS A 262 -0.06 -10.79 18.63
CA LYS A 262 -0.91 -11.91 19.05
C LYS A 262 -2.40 -11.57 18.96
N SER A 263 -2.77 -10.36 19.39
CA SER A 263 -4.16 -9.89 19.33
C SER A 263 -4.64 -9.77 17.87
N LEU A 264 -3.79 -9.22 16.99
CA LEU A 264 -4.09 -9.05 15.57
C LEU A 264 -4.17 -10.38 14.80
N LEU A 265 -3.41 -11.41 15.22
CA LEU A 265 -3.37 -12.71 14.55
C LEU A 265 -4.75 -13.37 14.42
N SER A 266 -5.64 -13.11 15.39
CA SER A 266 -7.02 -13.63 15.40
C SER A 266 -7.91 -13.07 14.27
N PHE A 267 -7.52 -11.94 13.67
CA PHE A 267 -8.25 -11.27 12.58
C PHE A 267 -7.68 -11.58 11.19
N VAL A 268 -6.60 -12.35 11.10
CA VAL A 268 -6.05 -12.75 9.79
C VAL A 268 -7.04 -13.72 9.13
N PRO A 269 -7.47 -13.46 7.88
CA PRO A 269 -8.33 -14.38 7.13
C PRO A 269 -7.80 -15.81 7.14
N LYS A 270 -8.71 -16.79 7.21
CA LYS A 270 -8.36 -18.22 7.26
C LYS A 270 -7.84 -18.71 5.89
#